data_AF-A0A165TY66-F1
#
_entry.id   AF-A0A165TY66-F1
#
_cell.length_a   1.000
_cell.length_b   1.000
_cell.length_c   1.000
_cell.angle_alpha   90.00
_cell.angle_beta   90.00
_cell.angle_gamma   90.00
#
_symmetry.space_group_name_H-M   'P 1'
#
loop_
_entity.id
_entity.type
_entity.pdbx_description
1 polymer ?
#
loop_
_entity_poly.entity_id
_entity_poly.type
_entity_poly.pdbx_seq_one_letter_code
_entity_poly.pdbx_strand_id
1 'polypeptide(L)'
;MTSNLLVPIVTPGPSEPTSKQLQKYLRILVDDLIKLFEEGVMIKTPLYPEGRLVLAFLLAIICDHPAMCKVCGFADHGHSEAPCTKCHVPHHELFSEKSLCNGYEPRNGETHRGRCFTWKSLKTQADRDTFFETFGARWTEFAHLSYFDLVRYTLIDPMHNTLQGIMKNQWYAQWIQKKILRAPTANDGRELGLVHQFLEMVCFEGHIVILTNRLP
;
A
#
# COMPACT_ATOMS: atom_id res chain seq x y z
N MET A 1 -16.59 9.76 12.68
CA MET A 1 -15.43 9.63 13.60
C MET A 1 -14.16 9.94 12.82
N THR A 2 -13.71 11.19 12.82
CA THR A 2 -12.38 11.58 12.29
C THR A 2 -11.91 12.86 13.00
N SER A 3 -11.91 12.83 14.33
CA SER A 3 -11.09 13.76 15.10
C SER A 3 -9.64 13.28 14.97
N ASN A 4 -8.71 14.17 14.61
CA ASN A 4 -7.26 13.92 14.41
C ASN A 4 -6.80 13.52 12.99
N LEU A 5 -7.49 13.98 11.93
CA LEU A 5 -6.98 13.89 10.56
C LEU A 5 -6.36 15.23 10.13
N LEU A 6 -5.12 15.20 9.66
CA LEU A 6 -4.47 16.33 8.99
C LEU A 6 -4.25 15.98 7.52
N VAL A 7 -4.63 16.87 6.62
CA VAL A 7 -4.44 16.72 5.17
C VAL A 7 -3.30 17.64 4.75
N PRO A 8 -2.05 17.15 4.69
CA PRO A 8 -0.90 18.03 4.45
C PRO A 8 -0.76 18.45 2.98
N ILE A 9 -1.27 17.64 2.06
CA ILE A 9 -1.10 17.81 0.61
C ILE A 9 -2.39 17.43 -0.09
N VAL A 10 -2.78 18.23 -1.09
CA VAL A 10 -3.82 17.88 -2.07
C VAL A 10 -3.22 17.99 -3.46
N THR A 11 -3.25 16.90 -4.24
CA THR A 11 -2.75 16.87 -5.61
C THR A 11 -3.82 17.33 -6.59
N PRO A 12 -3.47 18.07 -7.66
CA PRO A 12 -4.45 18.51 -8.65
C PRO A 12 -5.01 17.32 -9.45
N GLY A 13 -6.32 17.34 -9.73
CA GLY A 13 -6.97 16.44 -10.70
C GLY A 13 -6.90 16.99 -12.13
N PRO A 14 -7.55 16.34 -13.13
CA PRO A 14 -8.45 15.18 -13.02
C PRO A 14 -7.73 13.83 -13.04
N SER A 15 -6.48 13.80 -13.49
CA SER A 15 -5.68 12.56 -13.60
C SER A 15 -4.76 12.40 -12.41
N GLU A 16 -4.47 11.14 -12.07
CA GLU A 16 -3.51 10.83 -11.02
C GLU A 16 -2.10 11.35 -11.39
N PRO A 17 -1.36 11.98 -10.46
CA PRO A 17 -0.01 12.43 -10.73
C PRO A 17 0.92 11.25 -11.08
N THR A 18 1.84 11.52 -12.01
CA THR A 18 2.96 10.60 -12.25
C THR A 18 3.84 10.50 -11.01
N SER A 19 4.62 9.42 -10.87
CA SER A 19 5.55 9.25 -9.75
C SER A 19 6.48 10.45 -9.60
N LYS A 20 7.02 10.98 -10.71
CA LYS A 20 7.88 12.16 -10.71
C LYS A 20 7.17 13.42 -10.22
N GLN A 21 5.92 13.63 -10.61
CA GLN A 21 5.13 14.77 -10.13
C GLN A 21 4.80 14.62 -8.64
N LEU A 22 4.39 13.43 -8.21
CA LEU A 22 4.07 13.13 -6.82
C LEU A 22 5.25 13.45 -5.89
N GLN A 23 6.48 13.05 -6.27
CA GLN A 23 7.68 13.35 -5.49
C GLN A 23 7.91 14.86 -5.30
N LYS A 24 7.55 15.71 -6.27
CA LYS A 24 7.67 17.17 -6.11
C LYS A 24 6.75 17.71 -5.01
N TYR A 25 5.56 17.15 -4.87
CA TYR A 25 4.62 17.51 -3.80
C TYR A 25 5.11 17.00 -2.44
N LEU A 26 5.57 15.75 -2.41
CA LEU A 26 6.07 15.10 -1.19
C LEU A 26 7.30 15.80 -0.60
N ARG A 27 8.10 16.49 -1.42
CA ARG A 27 9.28 17.22 -0.95
C ARG A 27 8.95 18.19 0.19
N ILE A 28 7.85 18.94 0.08
CA ILE A 28 7.45 19.92 1.11
C ILE A 28 7.20 19.21 2.45
N LEU A 29 6.47 18.09 2.41
CA LEU A 29 6.19 17.27 3.59
C LEU A 29 7.46 16.66 4.17
N VAL A 30 8.35 16.14 3.33
CA VAL A 30 9.60 15.53 3.78
C VAL A 30 10.54 16.55 4.40
N ASP A 31 10.67 17.74 3.81
CA ASP A 31 11.50 18.83 4.37
C ASP A 31 11.00 19.23 5.77
N ASP A 32 9.69 19.30 5.99
CA ASP A 32 9.11 19.58 7.30
C ASP A 32 9.33 18.42 8.28
N LEU A 33 9.19 17.16 7.82
CA LEU A 33 9.46 15.97 8.65
C LEU A 33 10.93 15.88 9.11
N ILE A 34 11.87 16.35 8.29
CA ILE A 34 13.29 16.42 8.66
C ILE A 34 13.46 17.44 9.79
N LYS A 35 12.96 18.66 9.61
CA LYS A 35 13.04 19.72 10.64
C LYS A 35 12.36 19.30 11.94
N LEU A 36 11.19 18.70 11.85
CA LEU A 36 10.44 18.23 13.03
C LEU A 36 11.16 17.11 13.78
N PHE A 37 11.98 16.31 13.10
CA PHE A 37 12.76 15.24 13.72
C PHE A 37 14.09 15.74 14.29
N GLU A 38 14.79 16.62 13.58
CA GLU A 38 16.13 17.08 13.96
C GLU A 38 16.10 18.26 14.93
N GLU A 39 15.19 19.21 14.71
CA GLU A 39 15.10 20.46 15.49
C GLU A 39 13.88 20.48 16.42
N GLY A 40 12.77 19.91 15.97
CA GLY A 40 11.48 19.97 16.66
C GLY A 40 10.82 21.35 16.59
N VAL A 41 9.70 21.51 17.31
CA VAL A 41 8.96 22.78 17.40
C VAL A 41 8.56 23.08 18.84
N MET A 42 8.72 24.33 19.26
CA MET A 42 8.26 24.79 20.57
C MET A 42 6.76 25.07 20.54
N ILE A 43 5.97 24.25 21.25
CA ILE A 43 4.51 24.39 21.31
C ILE A 43 4.09 24.83 22.72
N LYS A 44 3.42 25.97 22.80
CA LYS A 44 2.78 26.47 24.04
C LYS A 44 1.43 25.78 24.23
N THR A 45 1.17 25.33 25.45
CA THR A 45 -0.11 24.73 25.83
C THR A 45 -0.58 25.34 27.16
N PRO A 46 -1.87 25.25 27.52
CA PRO A 46 -2.35 25.80 28.79
C PRO A 46 -1.59 25.29 30.03
N LEU A 47 -1.11 24.04 30.00
CA LEU A 47 -0.31 23.45 31.09
C LEU A 47 1.20 23.80 31.00
N TYR A 48 1.67 24.30 29.86
CA TYR A 48 3.07 24.67 29.62
C TYR A 48 3.14 26.01 28.87
N PRO A 49 2.93 27.15 29.56
CA PRO A 49 2.90 28.48 28.94
C PRO A 49 4.25 28.92 28.36
N GLU A 50 5.36 28.43 28.91
CA GLU A 50 6.71 28.62 28.36
C GLU A 50 6.99 27.75 27.13
N GLY A 51 6.09 26.82 26.83
CA GLY A 51 6.21 25.89 25.71
C GLY A 51 6.94 24.61 26.06
N ARG A 52 6.76 23.60 25.20
CA ARG A 52 7.52 22.36 25.19
C ARG A 52 8.07 22.11 23.82
N LEU A 53 9.31 21.62 23.77
CA LEU A 53 9.88 21.11 22.53
C LEU A 53 9.17 19.81 22.17
N VAL A 54 8.54 19.81 21.00
CA VAL A 54 7.85 18.65 20.44
C VAL A 54 8.61 18.20 19.20
N LEU A 55 9.09 16.96 19.23
CA LEU A 55 9.67 16.29 18.08
C LEU A 55 8.58 15.43 17.43
N ALA A 56 8.57 15.39 16.10
CA ALA A 56 7.68 14.52 15.36
C ALA A 56 8.46 13.74 14.31
N PHE A 57 8.03 12.51 14.05
CA PHE A 57 8.64 11.64 13.06
C PHE A 57 7.57 10.83 12.34
N LEU A 58 7.88 10.42 11.12
CA LEU A 58 7.03 9.52 10.35
C LEU A 58 7.19 8.08 10.86
N LEU A 59 6.11 7.49 11.38
CA LEU A 59 6.12 6.10 11.85
C LEU A 59 5.98 5.09 10.70
N ALA A 60 5.03 5.32 9.80
CA ALA A 60 4.71 4.39 8.72
C ALA A 60 4.01 5.07 7.55
N ILE A 61 4.14 4.48 6.36
CA ILE A 61 3.36 4.82 5.17
C ILE A 61 2.37 3.68 4.94
N ILE A 62 1.08 4.02 4.94
CA ILE A 62 -0.02 3.07 4.70
C ILE A 62 -0.83 3.58 3.51
N CYS A 63 -0.79 2.83 2.41
CA CYS A 63 -1.55 3.10 1.20
C CYS A 63 -1.66 1.82 0.37
N ASP A 64 -2.56 1.84 -0.62
CA ASP A 64 -2.66 0.73 -1.56
C ASP A 64 -1.35 0.48 -2.31
N HIS A 65 -1.22 -0.70 -2.92
CA HIS A 65 0.04 -1.11 -3.55
C HIS A 65 0.50 -0.15 -4.67
N PRO A 66 -0.36 0.31 -5.60
CA PRO A 66 0.06 1.28 -6.61
C PRO A 66 0.56 2.60 -6.03
N ALA A 67 -0.15 3.20 -5.06
CA ALA A 67 0.29 4.44 -4.43
C ALA A 67 1.60 4.23 -3.67
N MET A 68 1.72 3.12 -2.94
CA MET A 68 2.92 2.73 -2.22
C MET A 68 4.14 2.65 -3.14
N CYS A 69 4.01 2.04 -4.32
CA CYS A 69 5.10 1.99 -5.31
C CYS A 69 5.50 3.38 -5.81
N LYS A 70 4.54 4.31 -5.97
CA LYS A 70 4.83 5.70 -6.39
C LYS A 70 5.47 6.52 -5.28
N VAL A 71 4.95 6.41 -4.07
CA VAL A 71 5.38 7.14 -2.87
C VAL A 71 6.77 6.69 -2.44
N CYS A 72 7.01 5.38 -2.32
CA CYS A 72 8.23 4.81 -1.74
C CYS A 72 9.27 4.38 -2.78
N GLY A 73 9.04 4.67 -4.06
CA GLY A 73 10.02 4.45 -5.13
C GLY A 73 10.21 2.98 -5.52
N PHE A 74 9.24 2.12 -5.26
CA PHE A 74 9.27 0.72 -5.70
C PHE A 74 8.66 0.53 -7.09
N ALA A 75 9.01 -0.58 -7.72
CA ALA A 75 8.28 -1.12 -8.86
C ALA A 75 6.96 -1.78 -8.42
N ASP A 76 6.02 -1.83 -9.36
CA ASP A 76 4.70 -2.44 -9.18
C ASP A 76 4.77 -3.97 -9.31
N HIS A 77 3.70 -4.66 -8.93
CA HIS A 77 3.58 -6.13 -8.92
C HIS A 77 3.79 -6.78 -10.28
N GLY A 78 3.62 -6.05 -11.39
CA GLY A 78 3.86 -6.54 -12.76
C GLY A 78 5.32 -6.47 -13.23
N HIS A 79 6.25 -5.99 -12.40
CA HIS A 79 7.65 -5.88 -12.78
C HIS A 79 8.34 -7.25 -12.77
N SER A 80 9.13 -7.57 -13.81
CA SER A 80 9.75 -8.91 -13.96
C SER A 80 10.71 -9.28 -12.83
N GLU A 81 11.63 -8.37 -12.46
CA GLU A 81 12.69 -8.67 -11.49
C GLU A 81 12.34 -8.33 -10.03
N ALA A 82 11.42 -7.41 -9.82
CA ALA A 82 11.25 -6.71 -8.55
C ALA A 82 9.76 -6.47 -8.18
N PRO A 83 8.84 -7.44 -8.36
CA PRO A 83 7.41 -7.28 -8.12
C PRO A 83 7.04 -7.10 -6.63
N CYS A 84 7.84 -7.65 -5.72
CA CYS A 84 7.59 -7.61 -4.28
C CYS A 84 8.41 -6.50 -3.63
N THR A 85 7.79 -5.70 -2.76
CA THR A 85 8.47 -4.62 -2.01
C THR A 85 9.16 -5.10 -0.74
N LYS A 86 9.04 -6.38 -0.39
CA LYS A 86 9.56 -6.96 0.85
C LYS A 86 10.70 -7.95 0.64
N CYS A 87 10.75 -8.65 -0.49
CA CYS A 87 11.80 -9.63 -0.80
C CYS A 87 12.25 -9.54 -2.26
N HIS A 88 13.24 -10.37 -2.61
CA HIS A 88 13.86 -10.46 -3.93
C HIS A 88 13.28 -11.56 -4.82
N VAL A 89 11.99 -11.88 -4.68
CA VAL A 89 11.31 -12.83 -5.57
C VAL A 89 11.07 -12.21 -6.95
N PRO A 90 11.45 -12.88 -8.06
CA PRO A 90 11.09 -12.42 -9.41
C PRO A 90 9.64 -12.79 -9.75
N HIS A 91 9.05 -12.10 -10.71
CA HIS A 91 7.63 -12.22 -11.08
C HIS A 91 7.20 -13.65 -11.41
N HIS A 92 8.03 -14.38 -12.15
CA HIS A 92 7.73 -15.73 -12.57
C HIS A 92 7.75 -16.76 -11.41
N GLU A 93 8.29 -16.39 -10.25
CA GLU A 93 8.38 -17.25 -9.06
C GLU A 93 7.47 -16.80 -7.90
N LEU A 94 6.63 -15.78 -8.09
CA LEU A 94 5.72 -15.23 -7.06
C LEU A 94 4.83 -16.29 -6.40
N PHE A 95 4.44 -17.32 -7.16
CA PHE A 95 3.58 -18.41 -6.68
C PHE A 95 4.33 -19.73 -6.47
N SER A 96 5.67 -19.69 -6.49
CA SER A 96 6.50 -20.84 -6.14
C SER A 96 6.34 -21.18 -4.65
N GLU A 97 6.51 -22.45 -4.29
CA GLU A 97 6.54 -22.89 -2.89
C GLU A 97 7.58 -22.10 -2.07
N LYS A 98 8.75 -21.85 -2.66
CA LYS A 98 9.79 -21.02 -2.06
C LYS A 98 9.28 -19.62 -1.72
N SER A 99 8.51 -18.99 -2.59
CA SER A 99 7.95 -17.65 -2.33
C SER A 99 6.90 -17.69 -1.22
N LEU A 100 5.97 -18.65 -1.29
CA LEU A 100 4.89 -18.83 -0.33
C LEU A 100 5.40 -19.18 1.08
N CYS A 101 6.58 -19.79 1.18
CA CYS A 101 7.25 -20.10 2.44
C CYS A 101 8.27 -19.05 2.89
N ASN A 102 8.24 -17.83 2.33
CA ASN A 102 9.17 -16.73 2.64
C ASN A 102 10.67 -17.09 2.44
N GLY A 103 10.97 -17.96 1.47
CA GLY A 103 12.33 -18.45 1.20
C GLY A 103 13.19 -17.55 0.32
N TYR A 104 12.72 -16.35 -0.05
CA TYR A 104 13.53 -15.34 -0.75
C TYR A 104 14.11 -14.36 0.24
N GLU A 105 15.34 -13.93 -0.04
CA GLU A 105 16.03 -12.94 0.77
C GLU A 105 15.18 -11.67 0.92
N PRO A 106 15.02 -11.16 2.15
CA PRO A 106 14.32 -9.92 2.39
C PRO A 106 15.09 -8.74 1.78
N ARG A 107 14.35 -7.72 1.34
CA ARG A 107 14.97 -6.47 0.91
C ARG A 107 15.58 -5.75 2.10
N ASN A 108 16.69 -5.07 1.84
CA ASN A 108 17.34 -4.21 2.81
C ASN A 108 16.96 -2.73 2.56
N GLY A 109 16.52 -2.03 3.60
CA GLY A 109 16.11 -0.63 3.53
C GLY A 109 17.22 0.32 3.08
N GLU A 110 18.44 0.13 3.58
CA GLU A 110 19.60 0.95 3.23
C GLU A 110 20.02 0.74 1.76
N THR A 111 19.97 -0.50 1.29
CA THR A 111 20.20 -0.81 -0.13
C THR A 111 19.16 -0.14 -1.02
N HIS A 112 17.88 -0.18 -0.62
CA HIS A 112 16.81 0.50 -1.36
C HIS A 112 16.99 2.02 -1.36
N ARG A 113 17.34 2.62 -0.21
CA ARG A 113 17.69 4.04 -0.09
C ARG A 113 18.85 4.41 -1.01
N GLY A 114 19.94 3.64 -0.97
CA GLY A 114 21.10 3.83 -1.85
C GLY A 114 20.70 3.80 -3.33
N ARG A 115 19.90 2.81 -3.74
CA ARG A 115 19.37 2.72 -5.12
C ARG A 115 18.52 3.93 -5.51
N CYS A 116 17.72 4.48 -4.60
CA CYS A 116 16.95 5.70 -4.85
C CYS A 116 17.87 6.88 -5.18
N PHE A 117 18.95 7.07 -4.40
CA PHE A 117 19.93 8.12 -4.67
C PHE A 117 20.71 7.87 -5.96
N THR A 118 21.12 6.62 -6.23
CA THR A 118 21.75 6.26 -7.51
C THR A 118 20.86 6.65 -8.68
N TRP A 119 19.59 6.24 -8.67
CA TRP A 119 18.62 6.59 -9.71
C TRP A 119 18.46 8.11 -9.88
N LYS A 120 18.41 8.87 -8.78
CA LYS A 120 18.34 10.34 -8.82
C LYS A 120 19.58 10.95 -9.50
N SER A 121 20.75 10.39 -9.25
CA SER A 121 22.03 10.89 -9.77
C SER A 121 22.24 10.64 -11.27
N LEU A 122 21.56 9.64 -11.85
CA LEU A 122 21.59 9.32 -13.27
C LEU A 122 21.13 10.53 -14.11
N LYS A 123 21.83 10.75 -15.24
CA LYS A 123 21.68 11.97 -16.06
C LYS A 123 20.61 11.83 -17.13
N THR A 124 20.54 10.67 -17.77
CA THR A 124 19.60 10.45 -18.88
C THR A 124 18.37 9.70 -18.42
N GLN A 125 17.27 9.84 -19.15
CA GLN A 125 16.06 9.07 -18.89
C GLN A 125 16.27 7.59 -19.24
N ALA A 126 17.02 7.29 -20.29
CA ALA A 126 17.36 5.92 -20.68
C ALA A 126 18.09 5.18 -19.55
N ASP A 127 19.12 5.80 -18.94
CA ASP A 127 19.83 5.17 -17.82
C ASP A 127 18.90 4.89 -16.63
N ARG A 128 17.97 5.82 -16.36
CA ARG A 128 16.98 5.67 -15.30
C ARG A 128 15.99 4.56 -15.56
N ASP A 129 15.61 4.37 -16.82
CA ASP A 129 14.69 3.30 -17.22
C ASP A 129 15.39 1.95 -17.11
N THR A 130 16.61 1.81 -17.64
CA THR A 130 17.44 0.60 -17.48
C THR A 130 17.70 0.26 -16.01
N PHE A 131 17.98 1.26 -15.18
CA PHE A 131 18.18 1.06 -13.74
C PHE A 131 16.90 0.60 -13.06
N PHE A 132 15.76 1.19 -13.42
CA PHE A 132 14.47 0.78 -12.89
C PHE A 132 14.13 -0.65 -13.31
N GLU A 133 14.33 -1.02 -14.57
CA GLU A 133 14.12 -2.38 -15.07
C GLU A 133 15.00 -3.42 -14.36
N THR A 134 16.22 -3.06 -14.00
CA THR A 134 17.13 -3.98 -13.29
C THR A 134 16.78 -4.12 -11.82
N PHE A 135 16.48 -3.02 -11.13
CA PHE A 135 16.42 -3.00 -9.66
C PHE A 135 15.03 -2.76 -9.07
N GLY A 136 14.05 -2.38 -9.89
CA GLY A 136 12.72 -1.96 -9.48
C GLY A 136 12.72 -0.83 -8.46
N ALA A 137 13.68 0.09 -8.58
CA ALA A 137 13.86 1.21 -7.66
C ALA A 137 13.99 2.53 -8.43
N ARG A 138 13.34 3.58 -7.91
CA ARG A 138 13.36 4.94 -8.45
C ARG A 138 13.37 5.96 -7.32
N TRP A 139 13.60 7.23 -7.65
CA TRP A 139 13.64 8.30 -6.65
C TRP A 139 12.35 8.40 -5.82
N THR A 140 12.53 8.57 -4.51
CA THR A 140 11.51 9.00 -3.55
C THR A 140 12.11 10.03 -2.61
N GLU A 141 11.36 11.09 -2.30
CA GLU A 141 11.77 12.10 -1.32
C GLU A 141 11.95 11.49 0.07
N PHE A 142 11.15 10.48 0.43
CA PHE A 142 11.25 9.79 1.72
C PHE A 142 12.61 9.11 1.94
N ALA A 143 13.43 8.91 0.89
CA ALA A 143 14.82 8.45 1.03
C ALA A 143 15.72 9.45 1.79
N HIS A 144 15.32 10.72 1.90
CA HIS A 144 16.02 11.73 2.71
C HIS A 144 15.83 11.54 4.22
N LEU A 145 14.77 10.85 4.66
CA LEU A 145 14.52 10.64 6.09
C LEU A 145 15.49 9.60 6.65
N SER A 146 16.57 10.05 7.28
CA SER A 146 17.66 9.20 7.79
C SER A 146 17.17 8.08 8.73
N TYR A 147 16.15 8.36 9.55
CA TYR A 147 15.54 7.43 10.49
C TYR A 147 14.52 6.45 9.87
N PHE A 148 14.11 6.65 8.61
CA PHE A 148 13.02 5.91 7.99
C PHE A 148 13.52 4.82 7.05
N ASP A 149 13.28 3.56 7.42
CA ASP A 149 13.47 2.41 6.55
C ASP A 149 12.26 2.22 5.62
N LEU A 150 12.45 2.58 4.34
CA LEU A 150 11.44 2.47 3.29
C LEU A 150 10.91 1.06 3.07
N VAL A 151 11.71 0.02 3.30
CA VAL A 151 11.27 -1.36 3.15
C VAL A 151 10.43 -1.78 4.36
N ARG A 152 10.90 -1.45 5.57
CA ARG A 152 10.24 -1.87 6.82
C ARG A 152 8.95 -1.12 7.10
N TYR A 153 8.96 0.20 7.00
CA TYR A 153 7.87 1.08 7.46
C TYR A 153 6.85 1.46 6.38
N THR A 154 7.03 0.95 5.17
CA THR A 154 5.98 0.95 4.16
C THR A 154 5.08 -0.26 4.40
N LEU A 155 3.96 -0.07 5.10
CA LEU A 155 3.09 -1.15 5.51
C LEU A 155 2.14 -1.55 4.39
N ILE A 156 1.84 -2.84 4.33
CA ILE A 156 0.82 -3.37 3.43
C ILE A 156 -0.53 -2.91 3.96
N ASP A 157 -1.30 -2.20 3.14
CA ASP A 157 -2.64 -1.74 3.53
C ASP A 157 -3.59 -2.94 3.73
N PRO A 158 -4.06 -3.17 4.97
CA PRO A 158 -4.92 -4.30 5.26
C PRO A 158 -6.29 -4.18 4.57
N MET A 159 -6.78 -2.96 4.34
CA MET A 159 -8.11 -2.78 3.75
C MET A 159 -8.13 -3.16 2.27
N HIS A 160 -7.23 -2.57 1.49
CA HIS A 160 -7.23 -2.80 0.04
C HIS A 160 -6.54 -4.11 -0.35
N ASN A 161 -5.43 -4.46 0.32
CA ASN A 161 -4.67 -5.65 -0.08
C ASN A 161 -5.23 -6.92 0.57
N THR A 162 -5.45 -6.91 1.89
CA THR A 162 -5.91 -8.10 2.60
C THR A 162 -7.43 -8.28 2.46
N LEU A 163 -8.26 -7.33 2.88
CA LEU A 163 -9.70 -7.52 2.89
C LEU A 163 -10.29 -7.49 1.48
N GLN A 164 -10.08 -6.41 0.74
CA GLN A 164 -10.66 -6.26 -0.60
C GLN A 164 -9.97 -7.18 -1.62
N GLY A 165 -8.64 -7.29 -1.57
CA GLY A 165 -7.85 -8.12 -2.49
C GLY A 165 -8.18 -9.60 -2.38
N ILE A 166 -8.17 -10.17 -1.16
CA ILE A 166 -8.49 -11.59 -0.95
C ILE A 166 -9.93 -11.88 -1.32
N MET A 167 -10.87 -11.04 -0.87
CA MET A 167 -12.29 -11.24 -1.18
C MET A 167 -12.55 -11.19 -2.68
N LYS A 168 -11.98 -10.21 -3.41
CA LYS A 168 -12.12 -10.13 -4.86
C LYS A 168 -11.50 -11.34 -5.55
N ASN A 169 -10.30 -11.76 -5.16
CA ASN A 169 -9.65 -12.91 -5.77
C ASN A 169 -10.45 -14.21 -5.52
N GLN A 170 -10.82 -14.47 -4.27
CA GLN A 170 -11.56 -15.69 -3.91
C GLN A 170 -12.95 -15.71 -4.55
N TRP A 171 -13.74 -14.66 -4.33
CA TRP A 171 -15.12 -14.61 -4.81
C TRP A 171 -15.18 -14.53 -6.34
N TYR A 172 -14.52 -13.54 -6.93
CA TYR A 172 -14.65 -13.30 -8.36
C TYR A 172 -13.73 -14.20 -9.18
N ALA A 173 -12.42 -14.18 -8.93
CA ALA A 173 -11.47 -14.88 -9.79
C ALA A 173 -11.47 -16.41 -9.59
N GLN A 174 -11.60 -16.90 -8.36
CA GLN A 174 -11.67 -18.34 -8.10
C GLN A 174 -13.09 -18.88 -8.26
N TRP A 175 -14.08 -18.30 -7.58
CA TRP A 175 -15.40 -18.94 -7.54
C TRP A 175 -16.27 -18.66 -8.76
N ILE A 176 -16.39 -17.40 -9.18
CA ILE A 176 -17.20 -17.03 -10.34
C ILE A 176 -16.51 -17.39 -11.65
N GLN A 177 -15.29 -16.90 -11.88
CA GLN A 177 -14.62 -17.06 -13.18
C GLN A 177 -14.26 -18.52 -13.51
N LYS A 178 -13.88 -19.33 -12.50
CA LYS A 178 -13.67 -20.78 -12.70
C LYS A 178 -14.98 -21.60 -12.65
N LYS A 179 -16.13 -20.93 -12.55
CA LYS A 179 -17.47 -21.55 -12.53
C LYS A 179 -17.67 -22.56 -11.39
N ILE A 180 -17.04 -22.34 -10.24
CA ILE A 180 -17.28 -23.11 -9.02
C ILE A 180 -18.65 -22.72 -8.44
N LEU A 181 -18.94 -21.42 -8.38
CA LEU A 181 -20.26 -20.89 -8.06
C LEU A 181 -20.97 -20.52 -9.35
N ARG A 182 -22.07 -21.21 -9.66
CA ARG A 182 -22.77 -21.05 -10.94
C ARG A 182 -24.08 -20.29 -10.73
N ALA A 183 -24.41 -19.46 -11.72
CA ALA A 183 -25.68 -18.73 -11.71
C ALA A 183 -26.85 -19.71 -11.87
N PRO A 184 -27.96 -19.50 -11.15
CA PRO A 184 -29.15 -20.34 -11.30
C PRO A 184 -29.61 -20.37 -12.75
N THR A 185 -30.10 -21.53 -13.17
CA THR A 185 -30.74 -21.70 -14.49
C THR A 185 -32.22 -21.95 -14.32
N ALA A 186 -32.99 -21.77 -15.40
CA ALA A 186 -34.44 -21.96 -15.40
C ALA A 186 -34.92 -23.28 -14.75
N ASN A 187 -34.09 -24.32 -14.77
CA ASN A 187 -34.42 -25.65 -14.26
C ASN A 187 -33.59 -26.09 -13.03
N ASP A 188 -32.68 -25.26 -12.51
CA ASP A 188 -31.77 -25.66 -11.43
C ASP A 188 -31.35 -24.47 -10.53
N GLY A 189 -31.64 -24.58 -9.24
CA GLY A 189 -31.28 -23.62 -8.19
C GLY A 189 -29.81 -23.78 -7.83
N ARG A 190 -28.92 -23.32 -8.72
CA ARG A 190 -27.46 -23.43 -8.56
C ARG A 190 -26.92 -22.68 -7.35
N GLU A 191 -25.62 -22.84 -7.08
CA GLU A 191 -24.96 -22.40 -5.85
C GLU A 191 -25.14 -20.90 -5.57
N LEU A 192 -25.12 -20.03 -6.59
CA LEU A 192 -25.35 -18.60 -6.37
C LEU A 192 -26.79 -18.28 -5.95
N GLY A 193 -27.78 -19.05 -6.41
CA GLY A 193 -29.17 -18.89 -5.99
C GLY A 193 -29.33 -19.16 -4.49
N LEU A 194 -28.66 -20.20 -3.98
CA LEU A 194 -28.64 -20.53 -2.55
C LEU A 194 -27.94 -19.45 -1.73
N VAL A 195 -26.83 -18.89 -2.23
CA VAL A 195 -26.16 -17.79 -1.52
C VAL A 195 -27.02 -16.53 -1.51
N HIS A 196 -27.70 -16.18 -2.61
CA HIS A 196 -28.61 -15.05 -2.63
C HIS A 196 -29.77 -15.23 -1.63
N GLN A 197 -30.40 -16.41 -1.61
CA GLN A 197 -31.42 -16.73 -0.61
C GLN A 197 -30.88 -16.63 0.82
N PHE A 198 -29.67 -17.13 1.07
CA PHE A 198 -29.04 -17.00 2.38
C PHE A 198 -28.80 -15.54 2.77
N LEU A 199 -28.27 -14.72 1.86
CA LEU A 199 -28.02 -13.30 2.12
C LEU A 199 -29.31 -12.51 2.34
N GLU A 200 -30.42 -12.87 1.69
CA GLU A 200 -31.74 -12.30 1.96
C GLU A 200 -32.26 -12.64 3.38
N MET A 201 -31.79 -13.75 3.97
CA MET A 201 -32.09 -14.13 5.35
C MET A 201 -31.15 -13.49 6.39
N VAL A 202 -30.10 -12.79 5.96
CA VAL A 202 -29.14 -12.14 6.85
C VAL A 202 -29.48 -10.65 6.94
N CYS A 203 -29.82 -10.17 8.14
CA CYS A 203 -30.00 -8.75 8.40
C CYS A 203 -28.85 -8.23 9.29
N PHE A 204 -28.36 -7.04 8.97
CA PHE A 204 -27.30 -6.39 9.73
C PHE A 204 -27.90 -5.27 10.57
N GLU A 205 -28.04 -5.48 11.88
CA GLU A 205 -28.37 -4.45 12.85
C GLU A 205 -27.11 -4.03 13.62
N GLY A 206 -26.49 -2.92 13.19
CA GLY A 206 -25.25 -2.43 13.79
C GLY A 206 -24.07 -3.38 13.53
N HIS A 207 -23.49 -3.95 14.60
CA HIS A 207 -22.41 -4.95 14.54
C HIS A 207 -22.90 -6.39 14.73
N ILE A 208 -24.22 -6.60 14.83
CA ILE A 208 -24.81 -7.92 15.10
C ILE A 208 -25.41 -8.45 13.80
N VAL A 209 -25.02 -9.68 13.45
CA VAL A 209 -25.59 -10.42 12.33
C VAL A 209 -26.78 -11.21 12.86
N ILE A 210 -27.99 -10.88 12.39
CA ILE A 210 -29.24 -11.52 12.80
C ILE A 210 -29.77 -12.35 11.63
N LEU A 211 -29.98 -13.64 11.85
CA LEU A 211 -30.68 -14.50 10.88
C LEU A 211 -32.19 -14.32 11.07
N THR A 212 -32.87 -13.82 10.03
CA THR A 212 -34.27 -13.41 10.12
C THR A 212 -35.26 -14.57 10.00
N ASN A 213 -34.82 -15.79 9.68
CA ASN A 213 -35.66 -16.99 9.63
C ASN A 213 -34.94 -18.27 10.06
N ARG A 214 -35.67 -19.19 10.71
CA ARG A 214 -35.23 -20.58 10.98
C ARG A 214 -35.22 -21.36 9.66
N LEU A 215 -34.12 -22.08 9.42
CA LEU A 215 -34.01 -23.09 8.35
C LEU A 215 -35.22 -24.05 8.41
N PRO A 216 -35.83 -24.44 7.27
CA PRO A 216 -36.73 -25.58 7.23
C PRO A 216 -35.99 -26.88 7.56
#